data_AF-A0A818UF21-F1
#
_entry.id   AF-A0A818UF21-F1
#
_cell.length_a   1.000
_cell.length_b   1.000
_cell.length_c   1.000
_cell.angle_alpha   90.00
_cell.angle_beta   90.00
_cell.angle_gamma   90.00
#
_symmetry.space_group_name_H-M   'P 1'
#
loop_
_entity.id
_entity.type
_entity.pdbx_description
1 polymer ?
#
loop_
_entity_poly.entity_id
_entity_poly.type
_entity_poly.pdbx_seq_one_letter_code
_entity_poly.pdbx_strand_id
1 'polypeptide(L)'
;MNGQRQKPYRLGRRPGEQGPRPLSWNQDRAEKLATGTTNRTINQAITTSHAITAPKLSIPTIRNQLQAQTTTTTANSHVSNKLKLTKRIFTVGTWNVRTLWAAAKQIDNYDILGHLDSVARSVRPSQPFFSQAEYVFERKDLLKENGGPVDACWSTSFHDGLRGALALVKDKLDTLGDLGTLKYSFSSKNFVNYLSCHDNERLLHDIGKKDLDAFIRIKTAIIILLTSVGIPMIRQGDELGEDREVGNYQVQKTCFPMPWNLLENDFNIRLLNTFKHLIKLRHINKSLREDPMNFFYEDNQNRIIAYSRGKNLVVVASFNKMAKTKYIIGNFPQNGMWIDYITNEQVFVDAVNNLTLDLLPFDSRLYIKQT
;
A
#
# COMPACT_ATOMS: atom_id res chain seq x y z
N MET A 1 -53.08 -12.81 -18.09
CA MET A 1 -52.67 -13.26 -16.74
C MET A 1 -51.22 -12.89 -16.51
N ASN A 2 -50.91 -12.47 -15.29
CA ASN A 2 -49.76 -11.67 -14.87
C ASN A 2 -48.40 -12.37 -14.99
N GLY A 3 -47.36 -11.55 -15.20
CA GLY A 3 -45.98 -11.98 -15.33
C GLY A 3 -45.22 -12.18 -14.03
N GLN A 4 -43.99 -12.67 -14.17
CA GLN A 4 -42.96 -12.61 -13.14
C GLN A 4 -41.63 -12.19 -13.78
N ARG A 5 -41.31 -10.90 -13.65
CA ARG A 5 -39.96 -10.37 -13.77
C ARG A 5 -39.16 -10.84 -12.55
N GLN A 6 -38.02 -11.49 -12.78
CA GLN A 6 -37.04 -11.76 -11.73
C GLN A 6 -36.56 -10.44 -11.12
N LYS A 7 -36.62 -10.36 -9.79
CA LYS A 7 -36.20 -9.18 -9.00
C LYS A 7 -34.67 -9.09 -8.98
N PRO A 8 -34.08 -7.89 -9.08
CA PRO A 8 -32.64 -7.72 -8.88
C PRO A 8 -32.28 -7.90 -7.40
N TYR A 9 -31.09 -8.45 -7.17
CA TYR A 9 -30.48 -8.69 -5.87
C TYR A 9 -30.52 -7.43 -4.99
N ARG A 10 -31.18 -7.53 -3.84
CA ARG A 10 -31.24 -6.48 -2.81
C ARG A 10 -30.03 -6.66 -1.90
N LEU A 11 -29.10 -5.70 -1.92
CA LEU A 11 -27.98 -5.63 -0.97
C LEU A 11 -28.55 -5.63 0.47
N GLY A 12 -27.97 -6.51 1.29
CA GLY A 12 -28.37 -6.76 2.66
C GLY A 12 -28.29 -5.54 3.57
N ARG A 13 -29.02 -5.67 4.69
CA ARG A 13 -29.36 -4.67 5.70
C ARG A 13 -28.18 -3.80 6.16
N ARG A 14 -28.44 -2.48 6.28
CA ARG A 14 -27.62 -1.51 7.01
C ARG A 14 -27.41 -2.00 8.46
N PRO A 15 -26.19 -1.94 9.02
CA PRO A 15 -26.00 -1.90 10.47
C PRO A 15 -26.68 -0.65 11.04
N GLY A 16 -27.22 -0.78 12.26
CA GLY A 16 -28.14 0.14 12.90
C GLY A 16 -27.75 1.61 12.93
N GLU A 17 -28.79 2.43 13.00
CA GLU A 17 -28.87 3.86 13.30
C GLU A 17 -27.55 4.54 13.69
N GLN A 18 -26.93 5.20 12.71
CA GLN A 18 -26.05 6.32 13.00
C GLN A 18 -26.93 7.46 13.54
N GLY A 19 -26.70 7.84 14.79
CA GLY A 19 -27.31 9.02 15.40
C GLY A 19 -27.06 10.31 14.59
N PRO A 20 -27.80 11.40 14.88
CA PRO A 20 -27.78 12.59 14.04
C PRO A 20 -26.37 13.17 13.90
N ARG A 21 -25.96 13.39 12.65
CA ARG A 21 -24.74 14.13 12.30
C ARG A 21 -24.81 15.54 12.89
N PRO A 22 -23.82 16.02 13.65
CA PRO A 22 -23.67 17.43 13.88
C PRO A 22 -23.29 18.09 12.54
N LEU A 23 -24.23 18.83 11.97
CA LEU A 23 -23.92 19.88 11.00
C LEU A 23 -23.23 21.01 11.78
N SER A 24 -21.92 21.12 11.69
CA SER A 24 -21.22 22.36 12.03
C SER A 24 -20.54 22.89 10.78
N TRP A 25 -21.29 23.68 10.03
CA TRP A 25 -20.75 24.80 9.26
C TRP A 25 -20.03 25.70 10.26
N ASN A 26 -18.69 25.67 10.25
CA ASN A 26 -17.88 26.80 10.67
C ASN A 26 -16.73 26.92 9.69
N GLN A 27 -16.90 27.89 8.79
CA GLN A 27 -15.84 28.50 8.01
C GLN A 27 -14.90 29.19 9.00
N ASP A 28 -13.81 28.54 9.40
CA ASP A 28 -12.63 29.25 9.86
C ASP A 28 -11.39 28.69 9.17
N ARG A 29 -10.92 29.55 8.28
CA ARG A 29 -9.84 29.41 7.33
C ARG A 29 -8.53 29.64 8.08
N ALA A 30 -7.80 28.57 8.39
CA ALA A 30 -6.41 28.69 8.83
C ALA A 30 -5.49 28.71 7.61
N GLU A 31 -5.18 29.92 7.13
CA GLU A 31 -4.14 30.17 6.16
C GLU A 31 -2.79 29.70 6.71
N LYS A 32 -2.12 28.80 5.99
CA LYS A 32 -0.72 28.45 6.24
C LYS A 32 0.14 29.59 5.72
N LEU A 33 0.69 30.41 6.62
CA LEU A 33 1.83 31.27 6.36
C LEU A 33 3.04 30.75 7.15
N ALA A 34 4.05 30.29 6.42
CA ALA A 34 5.41 30.16 6.93
C ALA A 34 6.40 30.19 5.77
N THR A 35 6.60 31.38 5.19
CA THR A 35 7.88 31.74 4.59
C THR A 35 8.48 32.81 5.50
N GLY A 36 9.70 32.54 5.98
CA GLY A 36 10.35 33.32 7.01
C GLY A 36 10.65 34.75 6.59
N THR A 37 10.57 35.66 7.55
CA THR A 37 11.39 36.87 7.54
C THR A 37 11.69 37.27 8.98
N THR A 38 12.93 37.67 9.17
CA THR A 38 13.67 37.93 10.41
C THR A 38 13.10 39.04 11.31
N ASN A 39 13.38 38.90 12.60
CA ASN A 39 13.16 39.82 13.72
C ASN A 39 13.28 41.32 13.41
N ARG A 40 12.38 42.12 13.99
CA ARG A 40 12.72 43.38 14.68
C ARG A 40 11.62 43.80 15.69
N THR A 41 12.07 43.92 16.94
CA THR A 41 11.68 44.77 18.07
C THR A 41 10.37 45.57 18.02
N ILE A 42 9.60 45.58 19.13
CA ILE A 42 9.23 46.77 19.95
C ILE A 42 8.52 46.33 21.25
N ASN A 43 8.85 47.07 22.32
CA ASN A 43 8.45 46.97 23.72
C ASN A 43 7.00 47.44 24.02
N GLN A 44 6.57 47.14 25.27
CA GLN A 44 5.53 47.84 26.08
C GLN A 44 4.06 47.59 25.65
N ALA A 45 3.05 47.47 26.52
CA ALA A 45 2.91 47.81 27.93
C ALA A 45 1.86 46.91 28.62
N ILE A 46 1.96 46.85 29.94
CA ILE A 46 1.00 46.34 30.91
C ILE A 46 -0.10 47.39 31.11
N THR A 47 -1.38 46.99 31.12
CA THR A 47 -2.41 47.62 31.95
C THR A 47 -3.58 46.66 32.23
N THR A 48 -3.96 46.68 33.49
CA THR A 48 -5.01 45.96 34.22
C THR A 48 -6.43 46.48 33.93
N SER A 49 -7.46 45.63 34.03
CA SER A 49 -8.55 45.81 35.03
C SER A 49 -9.66 44.74 34.96
N HIS A 50 -9.86 44.11 36.11
CA HIS A 50 -11.11 43.79 36.84
C HIS A 50 -12.23 42.87 36.31
N ALA A 51 -12.67 42.06 37.28
CA ALA A 51 -13.62 40.97 37.27
C ALA A 51 -15.07 41.42 37.42
N ILE A 52 -16.02 40.55 36.99
CA ILE A 52 -17.35 40.42 37.58
C ILE A 52 -17.75 38.92 37.62
N THR A 53 -18.10 38.46 38.82
CA THR A 53 -18.70 37.15 39.21
C THR A 53 -20.23 37.17 39.02
N ALA A 54 -20.93 36.10 38.57
CA ALA A 54 -21.47 34.93 39.31
C ALA A 54 -22.65 34.32 38.47
N PRO A 55 -23.37 33.21 38.82
CA PRO A 55 -23.07 32.02 39.63
C PRO A 55 -23.35 30.68 38.90
N LYS A 56 -23.08 29.57 39.63
CA LYS A 56 -23.14 28.15 39.29
C LYS A 56 -24.54 27.61 38.93
N LEU A 57 -24.58 26.66 37.99
CA LEU A 57 -25.54 25.54 37.96
C LEU A 57 -24.76 24.24 37.75
N SER A 58 -24.97 23.31 38.66
CA SER A 58 -24.23 22.06 38.88
C SER A 58 -24.88 20.87 38.16
N ILE A 59 -24.08 20.09 37.42
CA ILE A 59 -24.32 18.66 37.20
C ILE A 59 -22.96 17.95 37.30
N PRO A 60 -22.78 16.94 38.18
CA PRO A 60 -21.49 16.27 38.35
C PRO A 60 -21.25 15.28 37.19
N THR A 61 -19.99 14.85 37.05
CA THR A 61 -19.52 13.46 36.86
C THR A 61 -18.35 13.41 35.87
N ILE A 62 -17.24 12.80 36.32
CA ILE A 62 -16.08 12.29 35.56
C ILE A 62 -15.09 13.34 34.98
N ARG A 63 -14.22 13.92 35.83
CA ARG A 63 -12.98 14.57 35.33
C ARG A 63 -11.70 14.32 36.14
N ASN A 64 -11.73 13.48 37.18
CA ASN A 64 -10.60 13.34 38.11
C ASN A 64 -9.84 12.00 38.02
N GLN A 65 -9.62 11.46 36.81
CA GLN A 65 -8.73 10.29 36.62
C GLN A 65 -7.68 10.45 35.51
N LEU A 66 -7.32 11.68 35.14
CA LEU A 66 -6.21 11.95 34.21
C LEU A 66 -5.15 12.93 34.76
N GLN A 67 -5.05 13.01 36.08
CA GLN A 67 -3.96 13.69 36.77
C GLN A 67 -3.33 12.76 37.80
N ALA A 68 -2.69 11.69 37.32
CA ALA A 68 -1.67 11.00 38.09
C ALA A 68 -0.71 10.30 37.12
N GLN A 69 0.59 10.59 37.30
CA GLN A 69 1.75 9.94 36.68
C GLN A 69 2.14 10.36 35.26
N THR A 70 2.66 11.58 35.17
CA THR A 70 3.88 11.86 34.39
C THR A 70 4.80 12.76 35.19
N THR A 71 5.40 12.22 36.25
CA THR A 71 6.68 12.73 36.75
C THR A 71 7.76 12.24 35.79
N THR A 72 7.94 12.94 34.67
CA THR A 72 9.10 12.72 33.79
C THR A 72 10.30 13.43 34.38
N THR A 73 11.24 12.60 34.83
CA THR A 73 12.63 12.91 35.09
C THR A 73 13.25 13.61 33.89
N THR A 74 13.94 14.70 34.17
CA THR A 74 14.79 15.49 33.28
C THR A 74 15.87 14.62 32.65
N ALA A 75 15.80 14.35 31.34
CA ALA A 75 16.97 13.97 30.53
C ALA A 75 16.70 14.18 29.03
N ASN A 76 17.65 14.85 28.36
CA ASN A 76 17.85 14.99 26.91
C ASN A 76 16.98 16.01 26.14
N SER A 77 17.26 17.29 26.39
CA SER A 77 16.63 18.47 25.77
C SER A 77 17.25 18.94 24.45
N HIS A 78 17.82 18.08 23.60
CA HIS A 78 18.49 18.56 22.37
C HIS A 78 17.93 18.10 21.02
N VAL A 79 16.80 17.37 20.96
CA VAL A 79 16.20 16.97 19.67
C VAL A 79 14.72 17.38 19.49
N SER A 80 13.99 17.80 20.53
CA SER A 80 12.52 17.93 20.42
C SER A 80 11.97 19.26 19.87
N ASN A 81 12.80 20.23 19.46
CA ASN A 81 12.31 21.58 19.12
C ASN A 81 11.71 21.75 17.70
N LYS A 82 11.54 20.69 16.91
CA LYS A 82 10.99 20.78 15.54
C LYS A 82 9.54 20.33 15.35
N LEU A 83 8.91 19.72 16.36
CA LEU A 83 7.52 19.28 16.26
C LEU A 83 6.62 20.20 17.10
N LYS A 84 5.97 21.18 16.46
CA LYS A 84 4.84 21.89 17.08
C LYS A 84 3.64 20.94 17.08
N LEU A 85 3.23 20.51 18.26
CA LEU A 85 2.03 19.70 18.46
C LEU A 85 0.79 20.54 18.08
N THR A 86 0.23 20.33 16.89
CA THR A 86 -0.88 21.15 16.35
C THR A 86 -2.26 20.69 16.82
N LYS A 87 -2.40 19.44 17.29
CA LYS A 87 -3.60 18.91 17.96
C LYS A 87 -3.18 17.97 19.09
N ARG A 88 -3.77 18.14 20.27
CA ARG A 88 -3.59 17.28 21.47
C ARG A 88 -4.52 16.06 21.51
N ILE A 89 -5.29 15.84 20.44
CA ILE A 89 -6.29 14.77 20.39
C ILE A 89 -5.78 13.69 19.44
N PHE A 90 -5.30 12.59 20.01
CA PHE A 90 -5.07 11.36 19.26
C PHE A 90 -6.39 10.60 19.16
N THR A 91 -7.09 10.76 18.04
CA THR A 91 -8.44 10.22 17.84
C THR A 91 -8.38 8.75 17.44
N VAL A 92 -8.16 7.85 18.39
CA VAL A 92 -8.35 6.39 18.20
C VAL A 92 -9.71 5.92 18.73
N GLY A 93 -10.41 6.79 19.48
CA GLY A 93 -11.57 6.44 20.29
C GLY A 93 -12.96 6.52 19.62
N THR A 94 -13.18 7.40 18.64
CA THR A 94 -14.54 7.70 18.15
C THR A 94 -14.93 6.98 16.85
N TRP A 95 -13.95 6.47 16.10
CA TRP A 95 -14.14 5.72 14.87
C TRP A 95 -13.44 4.36 15.01
N ASN A 96 -13.97 3.30 14.41
CA ASN A 96 -13.39 1.94 14.41
C ASN A 96 -12.14 1.88 13.50
N VAL A 97 -11.20 2.80 13.71
CA VAL A 97 -9.95 2.92 12.97
C VAL A 97 -8.98 1.87 13.50
N ARG A 98 -8.56 0.96 12.62
CA ARG A 98 -7.68 -0.18 12.94
C ARG A 98 -6.22 0.06 12.53
N THR A 99 -5.91 1.24 12.02
CA THR A 99 -4.61 1.55 11.42
C THR A 99 -4.03 2.87 11.90
N LEU A 100 -2.76 2.88 12.31
CA LEU A 100 -1.94 4.10 12.42
C LEU A 100 -1.05 4.21 11.19
N TRP A 101 -1.06 5.39 10.56
CA TRP A 101 -0.14 5.74 9.49
C TRP A 101 0.69 6.94 9.94
N ALA A 102 2.02 6.81 9.87
CA ALA A 102 2.95 7.88 10.17
C ALA A 102 3.82 8.17 8.94
N ALA A 103 4.00 9.46 8.64
CA ALA A 103 5.13 9.98 7.88
C ALA A 103 6.41 9.79 8.73
N ALA A 104 6.78 8.52 8.91
CA ALA A 104 7.69 8.06 9.93
C ALA A 104 9.11 8.55 9.64
N LYS A 105 9.45 8.76 8.36
CA LYS A 105 10.75 9.33 7.98
C LYS A 105 10.93 10.76 8.49
N GLN A 106 9.87 11.55 8.54
CA GLN A 106 9.91 12.94 9.01
C GLN A 106 9.94 13.02 10.54
N ILE A 107 9.39 12.01 11.23
CA ILE A 107 9.51 11.87 12.68
C ILE A 107 10.92 11.38 13.05
N ASP A 108 11.43 10.38 12.33
CA ASP A 108 12.73 9.71 12.49
C ASP A 108 13.14 9.42 13.95
N ASN A 109 12.16 9.01 14.77
CA ASN A 109 12.35 8.74 16.19
C ASN A 109 11.54 7.50 16.60
N TYR A 110 12.25 6.41 16.90
CA TYR A 110 11.64 5.10 17.11
C TYR A 110 10.89 5.03 18.45
N ASP A 111 11.37 5.74 19.46
CA ASP A 111 10.71 5.82 20.77
C ASP A 111 9.35 6.51 20.65
N ILE A 112 9.27 7.61 19.90
CA ILE A 112 8.00 8.30 19.64
C ILE A 112 7.04 7.39 18.87
N LEU A 113 7.52 6.71 17.81
CA LEU A 113 6.69 5.78 17.04
C LEU A 113 6.17 4.63 17.89
N GLY A 114 7.03 4.04 18.74
CA GLY A 114 6.66 2.97 19.65
C GLY A 114 5.68 3.43 20.74
N HIS A 115 5.87 4.63 21.27
CA HIS A 115 4.91 5.23 22.20
C HIS A 115 3.54 5.45 21.56
N LEU A 116 3.49 5.95 20.32
CA LEU A 116 2.23 6.14 19.58
C LEU A 116 1.52 4.82 19.31
N ASP A 117 2.23 3.76 18.91
CA ASP A 117 1.67 2.42 18.73
C ASP A 117 1.12 1.86 20.06
N SER A 118 1.89 1.99 21.15
CA SER A 118 1.48 1.56 22.49
C SER A 118 0.21 2.27 22.97
N VAL A 119 0.16 3.59 22.83
CA VAL A 119 -1.03 4.38 23.16
C VAL A 119 -2.22 3.92 22.31
N ALA A 120 -2.05 3.72 21.00
CA ALA A 120 -3.12 3.28 20.12
C ALA A 120 -3.70 1.91 20.54
N ARG A 121 -2.84 0.96 20.91
CA ARG A 121 -3.25 -0.37 21.40
C ARG A 121 -3.90 -0.32 22.78
N SER A 122 -3.41 0.54 23.68
CA SER A 122 -3.97 0.69 25.03
C SER A 122 -5.41 1.19 25.02
N VAL A 123 -5.79 2.00 24.02
CA VAL A 123 -7.17 2.48 23.83
C VAL A 123 -8.08 1.39 23.26
N ARG A 124 -7.52 0.32 22.68
CA ARG A 124 -8.24 -0.76 21.99
C ARG A 124 -7.71 -2.17 22.33
N PRO A 125 -7.64 -2.56 23.62
CA PRO A 125 -6.97 -3.80 24.04
C PRO A 125 -7.67 -5.07 23.52
N SER A 126 -8.96 -4.99 23.17
CA SER A 126 -9.76 -6.11 22.68
C SER A 126 -9.89 -6.17 21.15
N GLN A 127 -9.25 -5.26 20.40
CA GLN A 127 -9.36 -5.22 18.94
C GLN A 127 -8.00 -5.36 18.26
N PRO A 128 -7.91 -6.10 17.13
CA PRO A 128 -6.71 -6.11 16.32
C PRO A 128 -6.38 -4.68 15.84
N PHE A 129 -5.14 -4.26 16.09
CA PHE A 129 -4.60 -2.99 15.65
C PHE A 129 -3.37 -3.23 14.78
N PHE A 130 -3.26 -2.47 13.70
CA PHE A 130 -2.19 -2.57 12.71
C PHE A 130 -1.50 -1.21 12.56
N SER A 131 -0.19 -1.18 12.54
CA SER A 131 0.62 0.04 12.43
C SER A 131 1.52 -0.08 11.21
N GLN A 132 1.52 0.96 10.38
CA GLN A 132 2.37 1.01 9.21
C GLN A 132 3.09 2.35 9.10
N ALA A 133 4.37 2.27 8.74
CA ALA A 133 5.23 3.43 8.52
C ALA A 133 5.38 3.70 7.03
N GLU A 134 5.19 4.96 6.64
CA GLU A 134 5.82 5.48 5.44
C GLU A 134 7.22 5.96 5.83
N TYR A 135 8.23 5.18 5.46
CA TYR A 135 9.63 5.50 5.73
C TYR A 135 10.44 5.22 4.47
N VAL A 136 10.81 6.26 3.74
CA VAL A 136 11.48 6.16 2.43
C VAL A 136 12.96 6.51 2.58
N PHE A 137 13.92 5.65 2.21
CA PHE A 137 13.77 4.23 1.85
C PHE A 137 13.44 3.36 3.06
N GLU A 138 12.75 2.24 2.81
CA GLU A 138 12.30 1.35 3.87
C GLU A 138 13.45 0.76 4.70
N ARG A 139 13.15 0.47 5.96
CA ARG A 139 14.12 -0.06 6.92
C ARG A 139 13.53 -1.23 7.68
N LYS A 140 14.28 -2.33 7.74
CA LYS A 140 13.86 -3.57 8.44
C LYS A 140 13.76 -3.39 9.95
N ASP A 141 14.62 -2.56 10.53
CA ASP A 141 14.64 -2.32 11.98
C ASP A 141 13.50 -1.40 12.46
N LEU A 142 12.67 -0.87 11.56
CA LEU A 142 11.37 -0.29 11.93
C LEU A 142 10.34 -1.35 12.31
N LEU A 143 10.52 -2.58 11.83
CA LEU A 143 9.53 -3.63 11.95
C LEU A 143 9.63 -4.33 13.31
N LYS A 144 8.49 -4.58 13.95
CA LYS A 144 8.40 -5.28 15.24
C LYS A 144 9.04 -6.66 15.23
N GLU A 145 9.00 -7.38 14.11
CA GLU A 145 9.69 -8.67 13.99
C GLU A 145 11.21 -8.56 14.20
N ASN A 146 11.77 -7.35 14.01
CA ASN A 146 13.18 -7.02 14.23
C ASN A 146 13.38 -6.12 15.46
N GLY A 147 12.39 -6.01 16.35
CA GLY A 147 12.44 -5.17 17.56
C GLY A 147 12.06 -3.70 17.34
N GLY A 148 11.57 -3.33 16.15
CA GLY A 148 11.14 -1.98 15.80
C GLY A 148 9.73 -1.59 16.28
N PRO A 149 9.32 -0.33 16.07
CA PRO A 149 8.06 0.20 16.61
C PRO A 149 6.78 -0.14 15.83
N VAL A 150 6.85 -0.57 14.56
CA VAL A 150 5.66 -0.72 13.69
C VAL A 150 5.48 -2.14 13.14
N ASP A 151 4.24 -2.51 12.81
CA ASP A 151 3.93 -3.85 12.26
C ASP A 151 4.36 -3.99 10.79
N ALA A 152 4.36 -2.89 10.03
CA ALA A 152 4.75 -2.88 8.62
C ALA A 152 5.39 -1.56 8.18
N CYS A 153 6.10 -1.60 7.05
CA CYS A 153 6.66 -0.42 6.39
C CYS A 153 6.33 -0.45 4.90
N TRP A 154 6.08 0.72 4.31
CA TRP A 154 5.93 0.88 2.87
C TRP A 154 7.21 0.48 2.16
N SER A 155 7.13 -0.37 1.13
CA SER A 155 8.31 -0.79 0.38
C SER A 155 8.49 0.06 -0.87
N THR A 156 9.38 1.04 -0.75
CA THR A 156 9.83 1.83 -1.89
C THR A 156 10.64 0.98 -2.86
N SER A 157 11.42 -0.01 -2.37
CA SER A 157 12.15 -0.93 -3.26
C SER A 157 11.21 -1.75 -4.15
N PHE A 158 10.04 -2.16 -3.63
CA PHE A 158 9.03 -2.84 -4.45
C PHE A 158 8.51 -1.92 -5.56
N HIS A 159 8.11 -0.69 -5.19
CA HIS A 159 7.60 0.32 -6.12
C HIS A 159 8.63 0.71 -7.18
N ASP A 160 9.78 1.24 -6.75
CA ASP A 160 10.83 1.76 -7.63
C ASP A 160 11.47 0.65 -8.44
N GLY A 161 11.66 -0.54 -7.86
CA GLY A 161 12.24 -1.68 -8.56
C GLY A 161 11.35 -2.17 -9.71
N LEU A 162 10.06 -2.38 -9.46
CA LEU A 162 9.12 -2.75 -10.53
C LEU A 162 8.96 -1.65 -11.56
N ARG A 163 8.91 -0.38 -11.14
CA ARG A 163 8.86 0.77 -12.04
C ARG A 163 10.10 0.82 -12.94
N GLY A 164 11.30 0.68 -12.38
CA GLY A 164 12.54 0.60 -13.16
C GLY A 164 12.54 -0.57 -14.14
N ALA A 165 12.09 -1.75 -13.69
CA ALA A 165 12.07 -2.95 -14.51
C ALA A 165 11.03 -2.94 -15.64
N LEU A 166 9.84 -2.37 -15.40
CA LEU A 166 8.71 -2.41 -16.33
C LEU A 166 8.52 -1.13 -17.13
N ALA A 167 8.79 0.05 -16.60
CA ALA A 167 8.69 1.31 -17.35
C ALA A 167 10.04 1.71 -18.00
N LEU A 168 11.12 0.96 -17.72
CA LEU A 168 12.47 1.22 -18.24
C LEU A 168 12.99 2.62 -17.86
N VAL A 169 12.60 3.13 -16.69
CA VAL A 169 13.12 4.38 -16.13
C VAL A 169 14.59 4.17 -15.78
N LYS A 170 15.50 4.68 -16.62
CA LYS A 170 16.94 4.38 -16.60
C LYS A 170 17.57 4.45 -15.20
N ASP A 171 17.39 5.57 -14.50
CA ASP A 171 18.01 5.78 -13.18
C ASP A 171 17.54 4.75 -12.14
N LYS A 172 16.27 4.31 -12.23
CA LYS A 172 15.69 3.28 -11.35
C LYS A 172 16.06 1.87 -11.80
N LEU A 173 16.16 1.65 -13.11
CA LEU A 173 16.58 0.39 -13.69
C LEU A 173 18.00 0.01 -13.25
N ASP A 174 18.93 0.96 -13.29
CA ASP A 174 20.34 0.73 -12.98
C ASP A 174 20.61 0.58 -11.47
N THR A 175 19.68 1.01 -10.61
CA THR A 175 19.87 1.05 -9.15
C THR A 175 18.99 0.09 -8.36
N LEU A 176 17.75 -0.14 -8.80
CA LEU A 176 16.72 -0.90 -8.06
C LEU A 176 15.96 -1.91 -8.94
N GLY A 177 16.10 -1.82 -10.27
CA GLY A 177 15.44 -2.71 -11.24
C GLY A 177 16.21 -3.99 -11.56
N ASP A 178 17.29 -4.28 -10.81
CA ASP A 178 18.02 -5.54 -10.89
C ASP A 178 17.24 -6.69 -10.23
N LEU A 179 17.50 -7.93 -10.64
CA LEU A 179 16.75 -9.08 -10.15
C LEU A 179 16.96 -9.34 -8.64
N GLY A 180 18.11 -8.96 -8.08
CA GLY A 180 18.40 -9.11 -6.66
C GLY A 180 17.51 -8.21 -5.79
N THR A 181 17.40 -6.93 -6.15
CA THR A 181 16.52 -5.97 -5.45
C THR A 181 15.04 -6.35 -5.60
N LEU A 182 14.62 -6.81 -6.78
CA LEU A 182 13.27 -7.34 -6.98
C LEU A 182 13.00 -8.55 -6.08
N LYS A 183 13.90 -9.53 -6.04
CA LYS A 183 13.77 -10.72 -5.19
C LYS A 183 13.64 -10.36 -3.71
N TYR A 184 14.44 -9.40 -3.25
CA TYR A 184 14.38 -8.88 -1.88
C TYR A 184 13.01 -8.28 -1.56
N SER A 185 12.52 -7.37 -2.41
CA SER A 185 11.26 -6.68 -2.16
C SER A 185 10.05 -7.61 -2.24
N PHE A 186 10.05 -8.59 -3.15
CA PHE A 186 8.93 -9.51 -3.32
C PHE A 186 8.79 -10.48 -2.13
N SER A 187 9.90 -10.83 -1.46
CA SER A 187 9.97 -11.85 -0.41
C SER A 187 9.72 -11.34 1.01
N SER A 188 9.61 -10.02 1.19
CA SER A 188 9.51 -9.40 2.52
C SER A 188 8.05 -9.40 3.04
N LYS A 189 7.83 -10.03 4.21
CA LYS A 189 6.49 -10.29 4.77
C LYS A 189 5.80 -9.04 5.33
N ASN A 190 6.55 -8.19 6.01
CA ASN A 190 6.03 -7.02 6.71
C ASN A 190 6.17 -5.74 5.88
N PHE A 191 6.35 -5.89 4.57
CA PHE A 191 6.35 -4.79 3.63
C PHE A 191 4.97 -4.57 3.03
N VAL A 192 4.57 -3.30 2.94
CA VAL A 192 3.42 -2.87 2.15
C VAL A 192 3.92 -2.63 0.73
N ASN A 193 3.58 -3.56 -0.15
CA ASN A 193 3.98 -3.56 -1.54
C ASN A 193 2.95 -2.77 -2.35
N TYR A 194 3.39 -1.85 -3.20
CA TYR A 194 2.50 -1.00 -3.99
C TYR A 194 3.09 -0.66 -5.36
N LEU A 195 2.22 -0.43 -6.34
CA LEU A 195 2.63 -0.01 -7.69
C LEU A 195 2.65 1.51 -7.84
N SER A 196 1.76 2.21 -7.14
CA SER A 196 1.72 3.66 -7.07
C SER A 196 1.12 4.11 -5.74
N CYS A 197 1.38 5.34 -5.33
CA CYS A 197 0.75 5.97 -4.18
C CYS A 197 0.48 7.45 -4.47
N HIS A 198 -0.16 8.16 -3.56
CA HIS A 198 -0.48 9.57 -3.74
C HIS A 198 0.71 10.51 -4.01
N ASP A 199 1.93 10.11 -3.64
CA ASP A 199 3.15 10.90 -3.84
C ASP A 199 3.93 10.53 -5.13
N ASN A 200 3.45 9.53 -5.89
CA ASN A 200 4.14 9.02 -7.07
C ASN A 200 3.22 8.89 -8.27
N GLU A 201 3.81 9.01 -9.46
CA GLU A 201 3.13 8.77 -10.73
C GLU A 201 2.54 7.36 -10.82
N ARG A 202 1.47 7.24 -11.61
CA ARG A 202 0.86 5.94 -11.94
C ARG A 202 1.84 5.13 -12.78
N LEU A 203 1.96 3.82 -12.52
CA LEU A 203 2.85 2.96 -13.33
C LEU A 203 2.48 3.00 -14.82
N LEU A 204 1.19 3.05 -15.16
CA LEU A 204 0.75 3.13 -16.56
C LEU A 204 1.14 4.47 -17.20
N HIS A 205 1.17 5.56 -16.42
CA HIS A 205 1.68 6.83 -16.88
C HIS A 205 3.16 6.72 -17.29
N ASP A 206 3.98 6.13 -16.42
CA ASP A 206 5.43 6.00 -16.66
C ASP A 206 5.78 5.08 -17.83
N ILE A 207 4.95 4.08 -18.12
CA ILE A 207 5.11 3.25 -19.31
C ILE A 207 4.92 4.08 -20.59
N GLY A 208 4.15 5.17 -20.52
CA GLY A 208 4.06 6.20 -21.56
C GLY A 208 3.20 5.84 -22.78
N LYS A 209 2.70 4.61 -22.88
CA LYS A 209 1.81 4.14 -23.95
C LYS A 209 0.56 3.47 -23.37
N LYS A 210 -0.54 3.53 -24.11
CA LYS A 210 -1.82 2.88 -23.76
C LYS A 210 -2.20 1.79 -24.77
N ASP A 211 -1.23 0.95 -25.09
CA ASP A 211 -1.37 -0.14 -26.05
C ASP A 211 -1.32 -1.50 -25.34
N LEU A 212 -1.37 -2.58 -26.13
CA LEU A 212 -1.31 -3.93 -25.61
C LEU A 212 -0.05 -4.19 -24.78
N ASP A 213 1.11 -3.66 -25.19
CA ASP A 213 2.37 -3.82 -24.46
C ASP A 213 2.29 -3.21 -23.06
N ALA A 214 1.71 -2.01 -22.94
CA ALA A 214 1.51 -1.39 -21.65
C ALA A 214 0.59 -2.21 -20.72
N PHE A 215 -0.50 -2.74 -21.24
CA PHE A 215 -1.39 -3.61 -20.45
C PHE A 215 -0.75 -4.96 -20.11
N ILE A 216 0.16 -5.50 -20.92
CA ILE A 216 0.96 -6.69 -20.56
C ILE A 216 1.88 -6.36 -19.38
N ARG A 217 2.58 -5.23 -19.40
CA ARG A 217 3.45 -4.79 -18.29
C ARG A 217 2.67 -4.58 -17.00
N ILE A 218 1.51 -3.93 -17.09
CA ILE A 218 0.62 -3.74 -15.94
C ILE A 218 0.11 -5.08 -15.41
N LYS A 219 -0.35 -5.99 -16.28
CA LYS A 219 -0.73 -7.37 -15.90
C LYS A 219 0.41 -8.06 -15.13
N THR A 220 1.64 -7.92 -15.61
CA THR A 220 2.84 -8.47 -14.94
C THR A 220 3.06 -7.85 -13.56
N ALA A 221 2.97 -6.52 -13.44
CA ALA A 221 3.08 -5.84 -12.16
C ALA A 221 2.05 -6.36 -11.14
N ILE A 222 0.82 -6.61 -11.57
CA ILE A 222 -0.29 -7.03 -10.70
C ILE A 222 -0.18 -8.49 -10.30
N ILE A 223 0.22 -9.36 -11.23
CA ILE A 223 0.54 -10.77 -10.91
C ILE A 223 1.60 -10.79 -9.81
N ILE A 224 2.68 -10.04 -9.97
CA ILE A 224 3.75 -9.96 -8.97
C ILE A 224 3.24 -9.38 -7.64
N LEU A 225 2.51 -8.27 -7.66
CA LEU A 225 1.94 -7.65 -6.46
C LEU A 225 1.09 -8.63 -5.65
N LEU A 226 0.18 -9.35 -6.30
CA LEU A 226 -0.79 -10.22 -5.64
C LEU A 226 -0.25 -11.62 -5.32
N THR A 227 0.93 -11.98 -5.82
CA THR A 227 1.58 -13.28 -5.53
C THR A 227 2.86 -13.16 -4.68
N SER A 228 3.33 -11.94 -4.40
CA SER A 228 4.40 -11.66 -3.43
C SER A 228 3.98 -11.96 -1.98
N VAL A 229 4.96 -12.09 -1.08
CA VAL A 229 4.73 -12.47 0.34
C VAL A 229 4.01 -11.35 1.11
N GLY A 230 4.45 -10.09 0.94
CA GLY A 230 4.00 -8.92 1.69
C GLY A 230 2.52 -8.51 1.53
N ILE A 231 2.21 -7.31 2.01
CA ILE A 231 0.86 -6.75 2.03
C ILE A 231 0.61 -5.97 0.74
N PRO A 232 -0.23 -6.44 -0.19
CA PRO A 232 -0.51 -5.69 -1.40
C PRO A 232 -1.39 -4.47 -1.11
N MET A 233 -0.96 -3.30 -1.55
CA MET A 233 -1.74 -2.07 -1.58
C MET A 233 -2.04 -1.69 -3.03
N ILE A 234 -3.32 -1.45 -3.30
CA ILE A 234 -3.82 -0.99 -4.60
C ILE A 234 -4.30 0.46 -4.41
N ARG A 235 -3.69 1.41 -5.11
CA ARG A 235 -4.17 2.79 -5.13
C ARG A 235 -5.43 2.84 -5.98
N GLN A 236 -6.49 3.48 -5.48
CA GLN A 236 -7.75 3.65 -6.21
C GLN A 236 -7.48 4.09 -7.66
N GLY A 237 -8.09 3.45 -8.65
CA GLY A 237 -7.90 3.75 -10.07
C GLY A 237 -6.81 2.91 -10.77
N ASP A 238 -5.85 2.32 -10.03
CA ASP A 238 -4.87 1.41 -10.64
C ASP A 238 -5.59 0.18 -11.24
N GLU A 239 -6.66 -0.28 -10.58
CA GLU A 239 -7.50 -1.38 -11.05
C GLU A 239 -8.29 -1.08 -12.32
N LEU A 240 -8.45 0.21 -12.63
CA LEU A 240 -9.13 0.70 -13.82
C LEU A 240 -8.14 1.05 -14.94
N GLY A 241 -6.82 0.95 -14.71
CA GLY A 241 -5.82 1.40 -15.67
C GLY A 241 -5.75 2.92 -15.78
N GLU A 242 -5.82 3.62 -14.65
CA GLU A 242 -5.63 5.06 -14.60
C GLU A 242 -4.16 5.45 -14.82
N ASP A 243 -3.94 6.45 -15.67
CA ASP A 243 -2.61 6.95 -16.05
C ASP A 243 -2.43 8.46 -15.81
N ARG A 244 -3.32 9.07 -15.01
CA ARG A 244 -3.22 10.51 -14.74
C ARG A 244 -1.92 10.83 -14.01
N GLU A 245 -1.29 11.91 -14.47
CA GLU A 245 -0.15 12.53 -13.80
C GLU A 245 -0.55 13.01 -12.41
N VAL A 246 0.34 12.83 -11.44
CA VAL A 246 0.20 13.40 -10.09
C VAL A 246 0.38 14.92 -10.12
N GLY A 247 1.05 15.45 -11.15
CA GLY A 247 1.18 16.88 -11.40
C GLY A 247 1.92 17.64 -10.30
N ASN A 248 2.08 18.95 -10.45
CA ASN A 248 2.61 19.82 -9.40
C ASN A 248 1.61 19.93 -8.23
N TYR A 249 2.11 20.12 -7.01
CA TYR A 249 1.34 20.09 -5.74
C TYR A 249 0.05 20.94 -5.72
N GLN A 250 -0.08 21.93 -6.61
CA GLN A 250 -1.31 22.70 -6.78
C GLN A 250 -2.41 21.95 -7.56
N VAL A 251 -2.05 21.12 -8.54
CA VAL A 251 -2.97 20.23 -9.28
C VAL A 251 -3.50 19.12 -8.38
N GLN A 252 -2.71 18.66 -7.41
CA GLN A 252 -3.15 17.69 -6.40
C GLN A 252 -4.33 18.16 -5.53
N LYS A 253 -4.59 19.47 -5.47
CA LYS A 253 -5.77 20.05 -4.81
C LYS A 253 -7.05 19.93 -5.63
N THR A 254 -6.95 19.63 -6.92
CA THR A 254 -8.11 19.31 -7.73
C THR A 254 -8.53 17.88 -7.40
N CYS A 255 -9.85 17.68 -7.26
CA CYS A 255 -10.44 16.38 -6.99
C CYS A 255 -9.81 15.33 -7.92
N PHE A 256 -9.35 14.19 -7.38
CA PHE A 256 -9.05 12.99 -8.16
C PHE A 256 -10.32 12.13 -8.22
N PRO A 257 -11.35 12.47 -9.03
CA PRO A 257 -12.53 11.63 -9.13
C PRO A 257 -12.13 10.30 -9.75
N MET A 258 -12.82 9.24 -9.35
CA MET A 258 -12.63 7.93 -9.97
C MET A 258 -12.99 7.99 -11.47
N PRO A 259 -12.10 7.57 -12.38
CA PRO A 259 -12.31 7.67 -13.82
C PRO A 259 -13.17 6.51 -14.34
N TRP A 260 -14.46 6.52 -13.99
CA TRP A 260 -15.37 5.42 -14.32
C TRP A 260 -15.53 5.15 -15.83
N ASN A 261 -15.34 6.17 -16.66
CA ASN A 261 -15.37 6.07 -18.12
C ASN A 261 -14.28 5.14 -18.69
N LEU A 262 -13.22 4.82 -17.94
CA LEU A 262 -12.22 3.84 -18.39
C LEU A 262 -12.85 2.46 -18.61
N LEU A 263 -13.92 2.13 -17.90
CA LEU A 263 -14.65 0.86 -18.05
C LEU A 263 -15.50 0.77 -19.33
N GLU A 264 -15.46 1.78 -20.19
CA GLU A 264 -15.99 1.69 -21.56
C GLU A 264 -14.97 1.03 -22.53
N ASN A 265 -13.72 0.85 -22.10
CA ASN A 265 -12.64 0.26 -22.91
C ASN A 265 -12.37 -1.20 -22.51
N ASP A 266 -12.30 -2.07 -23.51
CA ASP A 266 -12.08 -3.50 -23.29
C ASP A 266 -10.79 -3.85 -22.54
N PHE A 267 -9.68 -3.13 -22.79
CA PHE A 267 -8.42 -3.38 -22.08
C PHE A 267 -8.55 -3.12 -20.58
N ASN A 268 -9.23 -2.02 -20.21
CA ASN A 268 -9.45 -1.63 -18.82
C ASN A 268 -10.44 -2.57 -18.12
N ILE A 269 -11.48 -3.06 -18.83
CA ILE A 269 -12.37 -4.11 -18.30
C ILE A 269 -11.58 -5.40 -18.04
N ARG A 270 -10.75 -5.83 -18.99
CA ARG A 270 -9.89 -7.02 -18.84
C ARG A 270 -8.89 -6.87 -17.68
N LEU A 271 -8.35 -5.67 -17.50
CA LEU A 271 -7.49 -5.35 -16.37
C LEU A 271 -8.23 -5.47 -15.03
N LEU A 272 -9.41 -4.86 -14.90
CA LEU A 272 -10.23 -4.96 -13.69
C LEU A 272 -10.59 -6.42 -13.36
N ASN A 273 -10.92 -7.22 -14.39
CA ASN A 273 -11.20 -8.64 -14.21
C ASN A 273 -9.96 -9.42 -13.76
N THR A 274 -8.78 -9.06 -14.27
CA THR A 274 -7.50 -9.64 -13.81
C THR A 274 -7.26 -9.36 -12.32
N PHE A 275 -7.47 -8.12 -11.86
CA PHE A 275 -7.42 -7.78 -10.44
C PHE A 275 -8.39 -8.63 -9.62
N LYS A 276 -9.66 -8.71 -10.02
CA LYS A 276 -10.67 -9.52 -9.33
C LYS A 276 -10.27 -10.99 -9.24
N HIS A 277 -9.78 -11.58 -10.33
CA HIS A 277 -9.33 -12.97 -10.37
C HIS A 277 -8.15 -13.22 -9.43
N LEU A 278 -7.13 -12.37 -9.48
CA LEU A 278 -5.93 -12.51 -8.64
C LEU A 278 -6.22 -12.26 -7.15
N ILE A 279 -7.07 -11.28 -6.82
CA ILE A 279 -7.52 -11.04 -5.44
C ILE A 279 -8.27 -12.28 -4.93
N LYS A 280 -9.20 -12.82 -5.72
CA LYS A 280 -9.91 -14.06 -5.39
C LYS A 280 -8.92 -15.20 -5.15
N LEU A 281 -7.94 -15.38 -6.04
CA LEU A 281 -6.90 -16.41 -5.88
C LEU A 281 -6.14 -16.24 -4.56
N ARG A 282 -5.66 -15.03 -4.24
CA ARG A 282 -4.92 -14.75 -3.00
C ARG A 282 -5.76 -15.05 -1.74
N HIS A 283 -7.07 -14.84 -1.79
CA HIS A 283 -7.96 -15.20 -0.69
C HIS A 283 -8.13 -16.72 -0.54
N ILE A 284 -8.38 -17.45 -1.62
CA ILE A 284 -8.65 -18.90 -1.54
C ILE A 284 -7.38 -19.73 -1.40
N ASN A 285 -6.25 -19.25 -1.91
CA ASN A 285 -4.97 -19.95 -1.86
C ASN A 285 -4.16 -19.48 -0.66
N LYS A 286 -4.09 -20.33 0.37
CA LYS A 286 -3.36 -20.08 1.62
C LYS A 286 -1.85 -19.89 1.39
N SER A 287 -1.24 -20.61 0.44
CA SER A 287 0.19 -20.50 0.12
C SER A 287 0.58 -19.09 -0.31
N LEU A 288 -0.29 -18.34 -0.99
CA LEU A 288 -0.02 -16.94 -1.36
C LEU A 288 0.04 -15.98 -0.15
N ARG A 289 -0.51 -16.36 1.01
CA ARG A 289 -0.51 -15.54 2.23
C ARG A 289 0.47 -16.03 3.30
N GLU A 290 0.85 -17.30 3.27
CA GLU A 290 1.58 -17.93 4.38
C GLU A 290 2.92 -18.56 3.98
N ASP A 291 3.02 -19.14 2.78
CA ASP A 291 4.24 -19.84 2.39
C ASP A 291 5.34 -18.83 2.04
N PRO A 292 6.61 -19.14 2.36
CA PRO A 292 7.72 -18.34 1.89
C PRO A 292 7.78 -18.37 0.36
N MET A 293 8.49 -17.40 -0.20
CA MET A 293 8.78 -17.39 -1.63
C MET A 293 10.07 -18.13 -1.93
N ASN A 294 10.02 -19.04 -2.90
CA ASN A 294 11.19 -19.78 -3.36
C ASN A 294 11.48 -19.45 -4.83
N PHE A 295 12.55 -18.69 -5.07
CA PHE A 295 13.08 -18.40 -6.40
C PHE A 295 13.91 -19.59 -6.88
N PHE A 296 13.36 -20.39 -7.79
CA PHE A 296 13.99 -21.62 -8.27
C PHE A 296 14.64 -21.47 -9.65
N TYR A 297 14.37 -20.36 -10.35
CA TYR A 297 14.95 -20.05 -11.65
C TYR A 297 15.25 -18.55 -11.77
N GLU A 298 16.42 -18.23 -12.30
CA GLU A 298 16.87 -16.87 -12.58
C GLU A 298 17.76 -16.86 -13.82
N ASP A 299 17.48 -15.95 -14.74
CA ASP A 299 18.32 -15.66 -15.89
C ASP A 299 18.54 -14.15 -15.96
N ASN A 300 19.70 -13.70 -15.46
CA ASN A 300 20.07 -12.29 -15.42
C ASN A 300 20.23 -11.69 -16.83
N GLN A 301 20.75 -12.45 -17.80
CA GLN A 301 20.97 -11.96 -19.16
C GLN A 301 19.63 -11.70 -19.86
N ASN A 302 18.68 -12.59 -19.68
CA ASN A 302 17.34 -12.46 -20.24
C ASN A 302 16.37 -11.71 -19.32
N ARG A 303 16.77 -11.34 -18.11
CA ARG A 303 15.94 -10.68 -17.09
C ARG A 303 14.66 -11.45 -16.77
N ILE A 304 14.77 -12.76 -16.56
CA ILE A 304 13.66 -13.65 -16.25
C ILE A 304 13.85 -14.23 -14.84
N ILE A 305 12.77 -14.26 -14.07
CA ILE A 305 12.72 -14.94 -12.78
C ILE A 305 11.52 -15.89 -12.75
N ALA A 306 11.69 -17.02 -12.07
CA ALA A 306 10.56 -17.84 -11.67
C ALA A 306 10.61 -18.13 -10.16
N TYR A 307 9.46 -18.05 -9.53
CA TYR A 307 9.30 -18.34 -8.12
C TYR A 307 8.05 -19.13 -7.84
N SER A 308 8.07 -19.83 -6.71
CA SER A 308 6.95 -20.61 -6.22
C SER A 308 6.45 -20.08 -4.88
N ARG A 309 5.14 -20.25 -4.65
CA ARG A 309 4.49 -20.09 -3.35
C ARG A 309 3.89 -21.44 -2.99
N GLY A 310 4.62 -22.19 -2.16
CA GLY A 310 4.35 -23.61 -1.95
C GLY A 310 4.69 -24.46 -3.19
N LYS A 311 4.23 -25.71 -3.24
CA LYS A 311 4.57 -26.65 -4.33
C LYS A 311 3.66 -26.53 -5.56
N ASN A 312 2.50 -25.89 -5.42
CA ASN A 312 1.41 -25.95 -6.41
C ASN A 312 1.15 -24.64 -7.14
N LEU A 313 1.95 -23.59 -6.89
CA LEU A 313 1.80 -22.29 -7.53
C LEU A 313 3.16 -21.76 -7.94
N VAL A 314 3.30 -21.42 -9.23
CA VAL A 314 4.51 -20.88 -9.83
C VAL A 314 4.18 -19.60 -10.58
N VAL A 315 5.04 -18.60 -10.45
CA VAL A 315 5.03 -17.41 -11.30
C VAL A 315 6.32 -17.39 -12.11
N VAL A 316 6.20 -17.21 -13.42
CA VAL A 316 7.31 -16.87 -14.32
C VAL A 316 7.11 -15.42 -14.74
N ALA A 317 8.11 -14.56 -14.56
CA ALA A 317 8.06 -13.16 -14.95
C ALA A 317 9.28 -12.78 -15.78
N SER A 318 9.02 -12.22 -16.95
CA SER A 318 10.02 -11.62 -17.83
C SER A 318 10.01 -10.11 -17.69
N PHE A 319 11.18 -9.50 -17.55
CA PHE A 319 11.40 -8.05 -17.65
C PHE A 319 12.20 -7.69 -18.92
N ASN A 320 12.14 -8.59 -19.91
CA ASN A 320 12.80 -8.41 -21.19
C ASN A 320 11.90 -7.68 -22.18
N LYS A 321 12.49 -6.77 -22.97
CA LYS A 321 11.82 -6.13 -24.10
C LYS A 321 11.67 -7.02 -25.33
N MET A 322 12.43 -8.12 -25.39
CA MET A 322 12.41 -9.06 -26.50
C MET A 322 11.58 -10.29 -26.13
N ALA A 323 10.72 -10.73 -27.04
CA ALA A 323 10.03 -12.00 -26.93
C ALA A 323 11.05 -13.16 -26.87
N LYS A 324 10.66 -14.26 -26.23
CA LYS A 324 11.41 -15.52 -26.19
C LYS A 324 10.51 -16.64 -26.71
N THR A 325 11.04 -17.44 -27.62
CA THR A 325 10.35 -18.60 -28.17
C THR A 325 11.01 -19.87 -27.69
N LYS A 326 10.20 -20.89 -27.36
CA LYS A 326 10.67 -22.19 -26.83
C LYS A 326 11.67 -22.03 -25.68
N TYR A 327 11.44 -21.03 -24.83
CA TYR A 327 12.29 -20.76 -23.69
C TYR A 327 12.10 -21.85 -22.64
N ILE A 328 13.17 -22.25 -21.95
CA ILE A 328 13.14 -23.34 -20.98
C ILE A 328 13.31 -22.79 -19.58
N ILE A 329 12.28 -22.99 -18.74
CA ILE A 329 12.35 -22.76 -17.30
C ILE A 329 12.60 -24.11 -16.63
N GLY A 330 13.81 -24.30 -16.09
CA GLY A 330 14.17 -25.51 -15.37
C GLY A 330 13.82 -25.47 -13.89
N ASN A 331 14.01 -26.61 -13.22
CA ASN A 331 13.82 -26.78 -11.77
C ASN A 331 12.40 -26.45 -11.28
N PHE A 332 11.37 -26.70 -12.08
CA PHE A 332 9.99 -26.55 -11.63
C PHE A 332 9.73 -27.39 -10.37
N PRO A 333 8.89 -26.92 -9.43
CA PRO A 333 8.67 -27.63 -8.16
C PRO A 333 8.12 -29.06 -8.33
N GLN A 334 7.36 -29.31 -9.39
CA GLN A 334 6.77 -30.61 -9.73
C GLN A 334 6.59 -30.76 -11.24
N ASN A 335 6.84 -31.96 -11.76
CA ASN A 335 6.52 -32.35 -13.13
C ASN A 335 5.01 -32.56 -13.36
N GLY A 336 4.61 -32.85 -14.59
CA GLY A 336 3.23 -33.17 -14.99
C GLY A 336 2.40 -31.98 -15.44
N MET A 337 1.07 -32.10 -15.38
CA MET A 337 0.14 -31.06 -15.86
C MET A 337 0.04 -29.87 -14.91
N TRP A 338 0.06 -28.67 -15.49
CA TRP A 338 -0.21 -27.39 -14.84
C TRP A 338 -1.18 -26.58 -15.71
N ILE A 339 -1.82 -25.57 -15.13
CA ILE A 339 -2.69 -24.63 -15.85
C ILE A 339 -2.23 -23.20 -15.61
N ASP A 340 -2.13 -22.39 -16.67
CA ASP A 340 -2.01 -20.94 -16.55
C ASP A 340 -3.34 -20.40 -16.01
N TYR A 341 -3.32 -19.86 -14.81
CA TYR A 341 -4.51 -19.37 -14.11
C TYR A 341 -5.19 -18.19 -14.81
N ILE A 342 -4.45 -17.43 -15.62
CA ILE A 342 -4.97 -16.26 -16.32
C ILE A 342 -5.61 -16.66 -17.64
N THR A 343 -4.94 -17.52 -18.42
CA THR A 343 -5.40 -17.91 -19.77
C THR A 343 -6.22 -19.21 -19.79
N ASN A 344 -6.18 -19.99 -18.71
CA ASN A 344 -6.67 -21.38 -18.63
C ASN A 344 -5.97 -22.35 -19.59
N GLU A 345 -4.82 -21.98 -20.16
CA GLU A 345 -4.04 -22.85 -21.01
C GLU A 345 -3.35 -23.93 -20.16
N GLN A 346 -3.45 -25.18 -20.60
CA GLN A 346 -2.71 -26.28 -19.98
C GLN A 346 -1.29 -26.33 -20.48
N VAL A 347 -0.36 -26.59 -19.58
CA VAL A 347 1.06 -26.80 -19.90
C VAL A 347 1.57 -28.06 -19.21
N PHE A 348 2.58 -28.68 -19.82
CA PHE A 348 3.21 -29.88 -19.28
C PHE A 348 4.64 -29.57 -18.87
N VAL A 349 4.96 -29.88 -17.62
CA VAL A 349 6.33 -29.88 -17.11
C VAL A 349 6.89 -31.29 -17.27
N ASP A 350 8.03 -31.40 -17.93
CA ASP A 350 8.61 -32.70 -18.30
C ASP A 350 9.15 -33.51 -17.11
N ALA A 351 9.62 -34.73 -17.39
CA ALA A 351 10.12 -35.66 -16.38
C ALA A 351 11.36 -35.15 -15.61
N VAL A 352 12.08 -34.18 -16.15
CA VAL A 352 13.26 -33.54 -15.52
C VAL A 352 12.95 -32.15 -14.97
N ASN A 353 11.66 -31.83 -14.78
CA ASN A 353 11.16 -30.57 -14.23
C ASN A 353 11.46 -29.33 -15.09
N ASN A 354 11.41 -29.45 -16.41
CA ASN A 354 11.48 -28.31 -17.31
C ASN A 354 10.10 -27.96 -17.89
N LEU A 355 9.84 -26.65 -17.98
CA LEU A 355 8.74 -26.09 -18.75
C LEU A 355 9.30 -25.38 -19.98
N THR A 356 8.81 -25.76 -21.17
CA THR A 356 9.07 -25.02 -22.42
C THR A 356 7.88 -24.11 -22.72
N LEU A 357 8.12 -22.82 -22.94
CA LEU A 357 7.07 -21.83 -23.20
C LEU A 357 7.54 -20.68 -24.10
N ASP A 358 6.58 -19.98 -24.68
CA ASP A 358 6.79 -18.71 -25.35
C ASP A 358 6.44 -17.55 -24.41
N LEU A 359 7.31 -16.55 -24.34
CA LEU A 359 7.15 -15.35 -23.52
C LEU A 359 7.11 -14.12 -24.42
N LEU A 360 6.04 -13.35 -24.32
CA LEU A 360 5.98 -12.01 -24.93
C LEU A 360 6.91 -11.04 -24.17
N PRO A 361 7.25 -9.87 -24.74
CA PRO A 361 7.93 -8.81 -24.01
C PRO A 361 7.21 -8.49 -22.70
N PHE A 362 7.96 -8.40 -21.61
CA PHE A 362 7.46 -8.12 -20.26
C PHE A 362 6.36 -9.06 -19.73
N ASP A 363 6.20 -10.24 -20.33
CA ASP A 363 5.11 -11.15 -19.99
C ASP A 363 5.33 -11.83 -18.64
N SER A 364 4.22 -12.28 -18.06
CA SER A 364 4.24 -13.15 -16.89
C SER A 364 3.14 -14.19 -16.98
N ARG A 365 3.44 -15.33 -16.38
CA ARG A 365 2.62 -16.53 -16.36
C ARG A 365 2.44 -16.99 -14.92
N LEU A 366 1.22 -17.35 -14.57
CA LEU A 366 0.88 -17.82 -13.23
C LEU A 366 0.32 -19.23 -13.35
N TYR A 367 1.12 -20.22 -13.00
CA TYR A 367 0.78 -21.62 -13.11
C TYR A 367 0.26 -22.18 -11.78
N ILE A 368 -0.81 -22.94 -11.86
CA ILE A 368 -1.34 -23.74 -10.74
C ILE A 368 -1.27 -25.22 -11.11
N LYS A 369 -0.77 -26.03 -10.18
CA LYS A 369 -0.68 -27.48 -10.36
C LYS A 369 -2.09 -28.08 -10.41
N GLN A 370 -2.38 -28.87 -11.45
CA GLN A 370 -3.58 -29.71 -11.46
C GLN A 370 -3.31 -30.94 -10.60
N THR A 371 -4.15 -31.14 -9.58
CA THR A 371 -4.15 -32.32 -8.71
C THR A 371 -4.87 -33.48 -9.35
#